data_AF-M6ZRP9-F1
#
_entry.id   AF-M6ZRP9-F1
#
_cell.length_a   1.000
_cell.length_b   1.000
_cell.length_c   1.000
_cell.angle_alpha   90.00
_cell.angle_beta   90.00
_cell.angle_gamma   90.00
#
_symmetry.space_group_name_H-M   'P 1'
#
loop_
_entity.id
_entity.type
_entity.pdbx_description
1 polymer ?
#
loop_
_entity_poly.entity_id
_entity_poly.type
_entity_poly.pdbx_seq_one_letter_code
_entity_poly.pdbx_strand_id
1 'polypeptide(L)'
;NKWDIVIFDEAHRLRRDYHKITRAYLFAEKISKKCECLLLLTATPFRGKLEELYYLMHLIDPNILGPYHTFVNDYILGNKADLKDKISKVLLRRRKIEVGGFTKRFAKTVRIELSSVEREFYEETTNYVRREYNLAMRTQNRAIGFVMIVFQKLLDSSVFALLSALTKRKFLLENKFHHIQKMESNLEEWDLDETEDVEEFVSGLDESVQLDLQSLKRELLSLNRLILLGK
;
A
#
# COMPACT_ATOMS: atom_id res chain seq x y z
N ASN A 1 -3.84 9.56 -35.92
CA ASN A 1 -3.07 10.71 -35.41
C ASN A 1 -1.78 10.22 -34.82
N LYS A 2 -0.66 10.77 -35.30
CA LYS A 2 0.72 10.54 -34.82
C LYS A 2 1.13 11.78 -34.03
N TRP A 3 1.82 11.61 -32.91
CA TRP A 3 2.31 12.70 -32.08
C TRP A 3 3.76 13.01 -32.47
N ASP A 4 4.16 14.27 -32.51
CA ASP A 4 5.56 14.60 -32.79
C ASP A 4 6.43 14.26 -31.59
N ILE A 5 6.01 14.67 -30.38
CA ILE A 5 6.74 14.46 -29.13
C ILE A 5 5.78 13.98 -28.05
N VAL A 6 6.20 12.99 -27.27
CA VAL A 6 5.54 12.55 -26.05
C VAL A 6 6.53 12.59 -24.90
N ILE A 7 6.12 13.20 -23.78
CA ILE A 7 6.93 13.34 -22.58
C ILE A 7 6.26 12.59 -21.42
N PHE A 8 6.98 11.65 -20.82
CA PHE A 8 6.58 11.01 -19.56
C PHE A 8 7.42 11.56 -18.42
N ASP A 9 6.80 12.36 -17.56
CA ASP A 9 7.40 12.74 -16.28
C ASP A 9 7.23 11.63 -15.24
N GLU A 10 8.19 11.56 -14.32
CA GLU A 10 8.35 10.48 -13.35
C GLU A 10 8.32 9.08 -13.98
N ALA A 11 9.13 8.90 -15.03
CA ALA A 11 9.18 7.66 -15.82
C ALA A 11 9.48 6.39 -14.98
N HIS A 12 10.01 6.54 -13.77
CA HIS A 12 10.12 5.45 -12.78
C HIS A 12 8.77 4.79 -12.41
N ARG A 13 7.63 5.40 -12.77
CA ARG A 13 6.28 4.83 -12.64
C ARG A 13 5.94 3.82 -13.74
N LEU A 14 6.62 3.89 -14.89
CA LEU A 14 6.47 2.96 -16.01
C LEU A 14 7.18 1.64 -15.69
N ARG A 15 6.69 0.92 -14.67
CA ARG A 15 7.36 -0.29 -14.20
C ARG A 15 6.98 -1.50 -15.03
N ARG A 16 8.01 -2.24 -15.44
CA ARG A 16 7.94 -3.59 -15.97
C ARG A 16 9.16 -4.37 -15.49
N ASP A 17 8.94 -5.59 -15.04
CA ASP A 17 9.97 -6.61 -14.84
C ASP A 17 9.46 -7.93 -15.43
N TYR A 18 10.19 -9.04 -15.22
CA TYR A 18 9.77 -10.33 -15.77
C TYR A 18 8.38 -10.79 -15.28
N HIS A 19 8.00 -10.45 -14.04
CA HIS A 19 6.77 -10.93 -13.40
C HIS A 19 5.63 -9.92 -13.41
N LYS A 20 5.94 -8.63 -13.53
CA LYS A 20 4.99 -7.56 -13.29
C LYS A 20 5.06 -6.50 -14.37
N ILE A 21 3.89 -6.16 -14.89
CA ILE A 21 3.72 -5.04 -15.80
C ILE A 21 2.67 -4.07 -15.25
N THR A 22 2.98 -2.78 -15.28
CA THR A 22 2.02 -1.74 -14.87
C THR A 22 1.16 -1.26 -16.04
N ARG A 23 -0.06 -0.82 -15.75
CA ARG A 23 -0.93 -0.16 -16.75
C ARG A 23 -0.25 1.06 -17.38
N ALA A 24 0.54 1.79 -16.59
CA ALA A 24 1.30 2.94 -17.07
C ALA A 24 2.35 2.53 -18.11
N TYR A 25 3.09 1.44 -17.87
CA TYR A 25 4.02 0.91 -18.86
C TYR A 25 3.31 0.48 -20.15
N LEU A 26 2.21 -0.28 -20.04
CA LEU A 26 1.43 -0.71 -21.21
C LEU A 26 0.92 0.47 -22.04
N PHE A 27 0.53 1.56 -21.37
CA PHE A 27 0.14 2.78 -22.04
C PHE A 27 1.33 3.42 -22.76
N ALA A 28 2.48 3.56 -22.10
CA ALA A 28 3.69 4.11 -22.71
C ALA A 28 4.16 3.29 -23.91
N GLU A 29 4.11 1.96 -23.85
CA GLU A 29 4.48 1.06 -24.96
C GLU A 29 3.56 1.21 -26.18
N LYS A 30 2.27 1.49 -25.97
CA LYS A 30 1.33 1.78 -27.07
C LYS A 30 1.55 3.16 -27.66
N ILE A 31 1.89 4.14 -26.82
CA ILE A 31 2.09 5.53 -27.23
C ILE A 31 3.44 5.71 -27.93
N SER A 32 4.50 5.00 -27.51
CA SER A 32 5.83 5.08 -28.14
C SER A 32 5.79 4.71 -29.62
N LYS A 33 4.89 3.80 -30.02
CA LYS A 33 4.65 3.41 -31.42
C LYS A 33 3.88 4.46 -32.23
N LYS A 34 3.31 5.46 -31.57
CA LYS A 34 2.49 6.52 -32.18
C LYS A 34 3.14 7.90 -32.06
N CYS A 35 4.41 7.99 -31.64
CA CYS A 35 5.15 9.25 -31.56
C CYS A 35 6.45 9.23 -32.37
N GLU A 36 6.93 10.39 -32.82
CA GLU A 36 8.24 10.52 -33.46
C GLU A 36 9.37 10.60 -32.44
N CYS A 37 9.13 11.30 -31.32
CA CYS A 37 10.07 11.45 -30.23
C CYS A 37 9.42 11.06 -28.89
N LEU A 38 10.12 10.22 -28.13
CA LEU A 38 9.74 9.85 -26.77
C LEU A 38 10.78 10.35 -25.78
N LEU A 39 10.36 11.19 -24.84
CA LEU A 39 11.22 11.72 -23.77
C LEU A 39 10.76 11.20 -22.41
N LEU A 40 11.67 10.53 -21.70
CA LEU A 40 11.44 10.03 -20.35
C LEU A 40 12.18 10.91 -19.35
N LEU A 41 11.45 11.54 -18.44
CA LEU A 41 12.01 12.37 -17.38
C LEU A 41 11.91 11.64 -16.05
N THR A 42 13.04 11.49 -15.35
CA THR A 42 13.05 10.89 -14.01
C THR A 42 14.32 11.19 -13.24
N ALA A 43 14.17 11.46 -11.94
CA ALA A 43 15.31 11.56 -11.02
C ALA A 43 15.94 10.19 -10.70
N THR A 44 15.16 9.10 -10.79
CA THR A 44 15.50 7.76 -10.30
C THR A 44 15.01 6.69 -11.29
N PRO A 45 15.77 6.40 -12.36
CA PRO A 45 15.27 5.60 -13.47
C PRO A 45 14.92 4.15 -13.09
N PHE A 46 15.55 3.56 -12.08
CA PHE A 46 15.19 2.22 -11.61
C PHE A 46 15.41 2.08 -10.11
N ARG A 47 14.71 1.14 -9.45
CA ARG A 47 14.75 0.95 -7.99
C ARG A 47 15.46 -0.34 -7.58
N GLY A 48 16.66 -0.54 -8.12
CA GLY A 48 17.53 -1.66 -7.75
C GLY A 48 17.35 -2.94 -8.58
N LYS A 49 16.30 -3.05 -9.40
CA LYS A 49 16.15 -4.12 -10.39
C LYS A 49 16.65 -3.67 -11.76
N LEU A 50 17.61 -4.37 -12.34
CA LEU A 50 18.14 -4.06 -13.67
C LEU A 50 17.13 -4.33 -14.79
N GLU A 51 16.20 -5.26 -14.59
CA GLU A 51 15.12 -5.54 -15.54
C GLU A 51 14.22 -4.31 -15.75
N GLU A 52 13.96 -3.53 -14.70
CA GLU A 52 13.20 -2.28 -14.82
C GLU A 52 13.93 -1.27 -15.72
N LEU A 53 15.25 -1.18 -15.59
CA LEU A 53 16.07 -0.33 -16.46
C LEU A 53 16.02 -0.83 -17.90
N TYR A 54 16.11 -2.15 -18.13
CA TYR A 54 16.01 -2.75 -19.47
C TYR A 54 14.73 -2.31 -20.18
N TYR A 55 13.58 -2.51 -19.53
CA TYR A 55 12.30 -2.21 -20.15
C TYR A 55 12.05 -0.72 -20.36
N LEU A 56 12.62 0.15 -19.52
CA LEU A 56 12.60 1.60 -19.75
C LEU A 56 13.46 2.01 -20.94
N MET A 57 14.68 1.48 -21.05
CA MET A 57 15.53 1.74 -22.22
C MET A 57 14.91 1.18 -23.49
N HIS A 58 14.23 0.04 -23.41
CA HIS A 58 13.53 -0.58 -24.53
C HIS A 58 12.35 0.28 -25.04
N LEU A 59 11.74 1.12 -24.20
CA LEU A 59 10.74 2.10 -24.66
C LEU A 59 11.36 3.21 -25.52
N ILE A 60 12.61 3.58 -25.25
CA ILE A 60 13.34 4.62 -25.97
C ILE A 60 13.94 4.06 -27.27
N ASP A 61 14.72 2.99 -27.14
CA ASP A 61 15.33 2.30 -28.27
C ASP A 61 15.50 0.80 -27.92
N PRO A 62 14.78 -0.10 -28.62
CA PRO A 62 14.83 -1.52 -28.34
C PRO A 62 16.19 -2.17 -28.63
N ASN A 63 17.08 -1.52 -29.40
CA ASN A 63 18.34 -2.09 -29.86
C ASN A 63 19.54 -1.80 -28.94
N ILE A 64 19.45 -0.79 -28.06
CA ILE A 64 20.59 -0.34 -27.22
C ILE A 64 21.14 -1.43 -26.32
N LEU A 65 20.24 -2.21 -25.72
CA LEU A 65 20.58 -3.30 -24.79
C LEU A 65 20.41 -4.68 -25.42
N GLY A 66 19.95 -4.73 -26.68
CA GLY A 66 19.70 -5.96 -27.41
C GLY A 66 18.55 -6.82 -26.84
N PRO A 67 18.49 -8.09 -27.26
CA PRO A 67 17.48 -9.04 -26.78
C PRO A 67 17.58 -9.27 -25.27
N TYR A 68 16.44 -9.48 -24.63
CA TYR A 68 16.35 -9.64 -23.17
C TYR A 68 17.26 -10.76 -22.63
N HIS A 69 17.30 -11.91 -23.29
CA HIS A 69 18.14 -13.03 -22.87
C HIS A 69 19.64 -12.67 -22.86
N THR A 70 20.11 -11.95 -23.89
CA THR A 70 21.48 -11.44 -23.94
C THR A 70 21.72 -10.44 -22.81
N PHE A 71 20.78 -9.51 -22.59
CA PHE A 71 20.87 -8.56 -21.48
C PHE A 71 20.98 -9.26 -20.11
N VAL A 72 20.19 -10.32 -19.87
CA VAL A 72 20.25 -11.11 -18.63
C VAL A 72 21.63 -11.74 -18.46
N ASN A 73 22.15 -12.41 -19.49
CA ASN A 73 23.44 -13.08 -19.44
C ASN A 73 24.59 -12.08 -19.22
N ASP A 74 24.57 -10.96 -19.93
CA ASP A 74 25.66 -9.98 -19.89
C ASP A 74 25.64 -9.15 -18.60
N TYR A 75 24.46 -8.74 -18.12
CA TYR A 75 24.33 -7.69 -17.09
C TYR A 75 23.72 -8.11 -15.77
N ILE A 76 22.90 -9.16 -15.76
CA ILE A 76 22.30 -9.68 -14.53
C ILE A 76 23.18 -10.81 -13.97
N LEU A 77 23.58 -11.75 -14.82
CA LEU A 77 24.44 -12.88 -14.46
C LEU A 77 25.93 -12.58 -14.67
N GLY A 78 26.25 -11.76 -15.68
CA GLY A 78 27.61 -11.38 -16.05
C GLY A 78 28.12 -10.12 -15.36
N ASN A 79 29.07 -9.43 -16.00
CA ASN A 79 29.71 -8.24 -15.48
C ASN A 79 29.17 -6.96 -16.15
N LYS A 80 28.88 -5.93 -15.36
CA LYS A 80 28.23 -4.69 -15.79
C LYS A 80 29.19 -3.67 -16.42
N ALA A 81 30.32 -4.14 -16.96
CA ALA A 81 31.49 -3.32 -17.27
C ALA A 81 31.21 -2.25 -18.35
N ASP A 82 30.35 -2.53 -19.33
CA ASP A 82 30.02 -1.60 -20.44
C ASP A 82 28.58 -1.06 -20.41
N LEU A 83 27.76 -1.47 -19.43
CA LEU A 83 26.35 -1.09 -19.37
C LEU A 83 26.17 0.44 -19.34
N LYS A 84 27.00 1.11 -18.55
CA LYS A 84 26.99 2.57 -18.41
C LYS A 84 27.28 3.27 -19.75
N ASP A 85 28.21 2.73 -20.52
CA ASP A 85 28.63 3.31 -21.80
C ASP A 85 27.60 3.05 -22.90
N LYS A 86 26.87 1.93 -22.85
CA LYS A 86 25.73 1.69 -23.74
C LYS A 86 24.58 2.64 -23.45
N ILE A 87 24.17 2.78 -22.19
CA ILE A 87 23.00 3.62 -21.84
C ILE A 87 23.28 5.11 -21.98
N SER A 88 24.54 5.57 -21.86
CA SER A 88 24.90 6.99 -21.97
C SER A 88 24.55 7.61 -23.33
N LYS A 89 24.35 6.78 -24.37
CA LYS A 89 23.90 7.20 -25.70
C LYS A 89 22.49 7.81 -25.71
N VAL A 90 21.64 7.42 -24.75
CA VAL A 90 20.25 7.91 -24.63
C VAL A 90 19.92 8.49 -23.26
N LEU A 91 20.75 8.21 -22.26
CA LEU A 91 20.53 8.66 -20.89
C LEU A 91 21.51 9.78 -20.54
N LEU A 92 20.96 10.98 -20.36
CA LEU A 92 21.68 12.10 -19.78
C LEU A 92 21.37 12.21 -18.29
N ARG A 93 22.39 12.03 -17.44
CA ARG A 93 22.27 12.20 -15.99
C ARG A 93 23.41 13.05 -15.46
N ARG A 94 23.08 14.15 -14.78
CA ARG A 94 24.04 14.99 -14.05
C ARG A 94 23.76 14.93 -12.56
N ARG A 95 24.79 14.77 -11.74
CA ARG A 95 24.69 14.84 -10.28
C ARG A 95 24.87 16.28 -9.81
N LYS A 96 24.24 16.64 -8.69
CA LYS A 96 24.42 17.98 -8.08
C LYS A 96 25.89 18.32 -7.79
N ILE A 97 26.70 17.31 -7.42
CA ILE A 97 28.14 17.50 -7.19
C ILE A 97 28.92 17.85 -8.46
N GLU A 98 28.45 17.40 -9.63
CA GLU A 98 29.07 17.69 -10.93
C GLU A 98 28.71 19.08 -11.44
N VAL A 99 27.50 19.56 -11.11
CA VAL A 99 27.01 20.89 -11.50
C VAL A 99 27.58 21.98 -10.60
N GLY A 100 27.83 21.70 -9.31
CA GLY A 100 28.28 22.71 -8.34
C GLY A 100 27.18 23.70 -7.93
N GLY A 101 27.49 24.61 -7.00
CA GLY A 101 26.56 25.67 -6.55
C GLY A 101 25.49 25.24 -5.54
N PHE A 102 25.56 24.01 -5.02
CA PHE A 102 24.60 23.50 -4.01
C PHE A 102 25.23 23.45 -2.62
N THR A 103 24.41 23.68 -1.59
CA THR A 103 24.80 23.50 -0.18
C THR A 103 25.13 22.03 0.12
N LYS A 104 26.16 21.80 0.95
CA LYS A 104 26.53 20.45 1.39
C LYS A 104 25.42 19.88 2.29
N ARG A 105 25.00 18.65 2.02
CA ARG A 105 24.03 17.92 2.84
C ARG A 105 24.77 16.91 3.72
N PHE A 106 24.55 16.97 5.03
CA PHE A 106 25.04 15.98 5.99
C PHE A 106 23.85 15.16 6.50
N ALA A 107 23.91 13.84 6.36
CA ALA A 107 22.88 12.94 6.86
C ALA A 107 23.37 12.29 8.16
N LYS A 108 22.57 12.38 9.24
CA LYS A 108 22.83 11.74 10.53
C LYS A 108 21.63 10.92 10.94
N THR A 109 21.84 9.66 11.30
CA THR A 109 20.81 8.83 11.90
C THR A 109 20.88 9.01 13.41
N VAL A 110 19.80 9.49 14.02
CA VAL A 110 19.65 9.59 15.47
C VAL A 110 18.75 8.44 15.91
N ARG A 111 19.27 7.56 16.75
CA ARG A 111 18.48 6.49 17.37
C ARG A 111 17.78 7.05 18.60
N ILE A 112 16.52 6.67 18.78
CA ILE A 112 15.69 7.07 19.92
C ILE A 112 15.14 5.77 20.52
N GLU A 113 15.14 5.67 21.83
CA GLU A 113 14.51 4.57 22.55
C GLU A 113 13.12 5.00 22.99
N LEU A 114 12.12 4.13 22.83
CA LEU A 114 10.79 4.36 23.35
C LEU A 114 10.83 4.34 24.87
N SER A 115 10.18 5.32 25.49
CA SER A 115 9.84 5.29 26.91
C SER A 115 8.97 4.06 27.23
N SER A 116 8.82 3.74 28.53
CA SER A 116 7.95 2.64 28.96
C SER A 116 6.51 2.81 28.48
N VAL A 117 5.96 4.03 28.57
CA VAL A 117 4.59 4.35 28.13
C VAL A 117 4.44 4.23 26.62
N GLU A 118 5.38 4.77 25.85
CA GLU A 118 5.35 4.64 24.38
C GLU A 118 5.51 3.18 23.93
N ARG A 119 6.33 2.40 24.64
CA ARG A 119 6.49 0.97 24.37
C ARG A 119 5.19 0.20 24.64
N GLU A 120 4.51 0.48 25.74
CA GLU A 120 3.21 -0.14 26.04
C GLU A 120 2.18 0.18 24.94
N PHE A 121 2.06 1.45 24.56
CA PHE A 121 1.15 1.86 23.48
C PHE A 121 1.51 1.19 22.14
N TYR A 122 2.80 1.07 21.84
CA TYR A 122 3.30 0.41 20.63
C TYR A 122 2.92 -1.08 20.61
N GLU A 123 3.19 -1.80 21.69
CA GLU A 123 2.92 -3.23 21.81
C GLU A 123 1.41 -3.52 21.76
N GLU A 124 0.60 -2.76 22.49
CA GLU A 124 -0.86 -2.90 22.49
C GLU A 124 -1.47 -2.60 21.13
N THR A 125 -1.02 -1.54 20.45
CA THR A 125 -1.49 -1.22 19.10
C THR A 125 -1.09 -2.32 18.11
N THR A 126 0.15 -2.80 18.18
CA THR A 126 0.64 -3.88 17.31
C THR A 126 -0.16 -5.17 17.53
N ASN A 127 -0.51 -5.48 18.77
CA ASN A 127 -1.32 -6.65 19.10
C ASN A 127 -2.76 -6.51 18.59
N TYR A 128 -3.38 -5.33 18.74
CA TYR A 128 -4.69 -5.03 18.14
C TYR A 128 -4.67 -5.20 16.63
N VAL A 129 -3.75 -4.53 15.94
CA VAL A 129 -3.59 -4.59 14.47
C VAL A 129 -3.38 -6.02 14.00
N ARG A 130 -2.54 -6.81 14.69
CA ARG A 130 -2.29 -8.22 14.34
C ARG A 130 -3.55 -9.07 14.45
N ARG A 131 -4.33 -8.92 15.53
CA ARG A 131 -5.57 -9.68 15.73
C ARG A 131 -6.59 -9.37 14.64
N GLU A 132 -6.89 -8.08 14.43
CA GLU A 132 -7.91 -7.65 13.47
C GLU A 132 -7.48 -7.92 12.03
N TYR A 133 -6.19 -7.78 11.71
CA TYR A 133 -5.67 -8.15 10.39
C TYR A 133 -5.87 -9.64 10.11
N ASN A 134 -5.53 -10.51 11.06
CA ASN A 134 -5.70 -11.95 10.91
C ASN A 134 -7.18 -12.34 10.79
N LEU A 135 -8.07 -11.70 11.55
CA LEU A 135 -9.51 -11.88 11.42
C LEU A 135 -9.98 -11.47 10.02
N ALA A 136 -9.56 -10.30 9.54
CA ALA A 136 -9.86 -9.80 8.20
C ALA A 136 -9.36 -10.72 7.07
N MET A 137 -8.21 -11.38 7.25
CA MET A 137 -7.71 -12.36 6.28
C MET A 137 -8.56 -13.63 6.27
N ARG A 138 -8.99 -14.12 7.43
CA ARG A 138 -9.88 -15.30 7.53
C ARG A 138 -11.26 -15.02 6.94
N THR A 139 -11.81 -13.83 7.17
CA THR A 139 -13.13 -13.41 6.64
C THR A 139 -13.06 -12.80 5.24
N GLN A 140 -11.88 -12.79 4.60
CA GLN A 140 -11.63 -12.16 3.29
C GLN A 140 -12.03 -10.67 3.21
N ASN A 141 -12.08 -9.97 4.34
CA ASN A 141 -12.38 -8.55 4.41
C ASN A 141 -11.12 -7.70 4.11
N ARG A 142 -10.81 -7.53 2.83
CA ARG A 142 -9.64 -6.77 2.37
C ARG A 142 -9.64 -5.31 2.83
N ALA A 143 -10.80 -4.70 3.01
CA ALA A 143 -10.92 -3.32 3.44
C ALA A 143 -10.41 -3.14 4.88
N ILE A 144 -10.86 -3.97 5.82
CA ILE A 144 -10.36 -3.94 7.21
C ILE A 144 -8.86 -4.28 7.24
N GLY A 145 -8.43 -5.29 6.49
CA GLY A 145 -7.01 -5.63 6.36
C GLY A 145 -6.16 -4.43 5.91
N PHE A 146 -6.65 -3.63 4.97
CA PHE A 146 -5.99 -2.39 4.55
C PHE A 146 -5.95 -1.34 5.66
N VAL A 147 -7.03 -1.13 6.40
CA VAL A 147 -7.05 -0.19 7.55
C VAL A 147 -6.00 -0.59 8.58
N MET A 148 -5.88 -1.89 8.89
CA MET A 148 -4.90 -2.40 9.84
C MET A 148 -3.46 -2.16 9.37
N ILE A 149 -3.17 -2.32 8.08
CA ILE A 149 -1.86 -1.97 7.50
C ILE A 149 -1.58 -0.47 7.65
N VAL A 150 -2.58 0.40 7.45
CA VAL A 150 -2.43 1.84 7.63
C VAL A 150 -2.12 2.17 9.09
N PHE A 151 -2.78 1.52 10.05
CA PHE A 151 -2.53 1.74 11.48
C PHE A 151 -1.11 1.35 11.87
N GLN A 152 -0.61 0.18 11.43
CA GLN A 152 0.77 -0.22 11.68
C GLN A 152 1.77 0.81 11.15
N LYS A 153 1.52 1.34 9.94
CA LYS A 153 2.39 2.37 9.34
C LYS A 153 2.35 3.70 10.06
N LEU A 154 1.18 4.09 10.59
CA LEU A 154 1.03 5.32 11.35
C LEU A 154 1.72 5.23 12.71
N LEU A 155 1.74 4.06 13.33
CA LEU A 155 2.43 3.82 14.60
C LEU A 155 3.92 4.21 14.54
N ASP A 156 4.58 3.90 13.43
CA ASP A 156 6.00 4.23 13.22
C ASP A 156 6.24 5.69 12.81
N SER A 157 5.19 6.43 12.43
CA SER A 157 5.32 7.76 11.84
C SER A 157 4.82 8.90 12.73
N SER A 158 3.67 8.72 13.40
CA SER A 158 3.04 9.77 14.21
C SER A 158 1.97 9.17 15.12
N VAL A 159 2.22 9.22 16.43
CA VAL A 159 1.25 8.85 17.47
C VAL A 159 -0.04 9.66 17.33
N PHE A 160 0.07 10.96 17.07
CA PHE A 160 -1.09 11.84 16.87
C PHE A 160 -1.97 11.41 15.68
N ALA A 161 -1.35 11.08 14.55
CA ALA A 161 -2.09 10.63 13.37
C ALA A 161 -2.77 9.27 13.61
N LEU A 162 -2.08 8.36 14.31
CA LEU A 162 -2.65 7.08 14.73
C LEU A 162 -3.84 7.26 15.67
N LEU A 163 -3.74 8.13 16.69
CA LEU A 163 -4.86 8.44 17.59
C LEU A 163 -6.08 8.97 16.85
N SER A 164 -5.88 9.88 15.89
CA SER A 164 -6.97 10.37 15.05
C SER A 164 -7.63 9.24 14.26
N ALA A 165 -6.82 8.32 13.73
CA ALA A 165 -7.30 7.18 12.96
C ALA A 165 -8.06 6.16 13.83
N LEU A 166 -7.54 5.83 15.02
CA LEU A 166 -8.20 4.98 16.02
C LEU A 166 -9.53 5.58 16.48
N THR A 167 -9.55 6.89 16.73
CA THR A 167 -10.78 7.61 17.14
C THR A 167 -11.84 7.56 16.04
N LYS A 168 -11.47 7.77 14.78
CA LYS A 168 -12.40 7.64 13.63
C LYS A 168 -12.92 6.22 13.49
N ARG A 169 -12.05 5.21 13.64
CA ARG A 169 -12.44 3.80 13.59
C ARG A 169 -13.42 3.45 14.69
N LYS A 170 -13.16 3.91 15.93
CA LYS A 170 -14.07 3.76 17.06
C LYS A 170 -15.44 4.35 16.75
N PHE A 171 -15.50 5.61 16.30
CA PHE A 171 -16.76 6.28 15.95
C PHE A 171 -17.56 5.51 14.89
N LEU A 172 -16.91 4.99 13.84
CA LEU A 172 -17.57 4.18 12.81
C LEU A 172 -18.14 2.87 13.37
N LEU A 173 -17.43 2.24 14.30
CA LEU A 173 -17.90 1.02 14.96
C LEU A 173 -19.01 1.27 15.96
N GLU A 174 -18.97 2.38 16.70
CA GLU A 174 -20.07 2.78 17.59
C GLU A 174 -21.35 3.00 16.80
N ASN A 175 -21.27 3.68 15.63
CA ASN A 175 -22.42 3.84 14.76
C ASN A 175 -22.95 2.50 14.23
N LYS A 176 -22.07 1.58 13.82
CA LYS A 176 -22.46 0.22 13.42
C LYS A 176 -23.15 -0.52 14.57
N PHE A 177 -22.59 -0.42 15.78
CA PHE A 177 -23.11 -1.07 16.98
C PHE A 177 -24.52 -0.59 17.30
N HIS A 178 -24.74 0.73 17.34
CA HIS A 178 -26.06 1.31 17.57
C HIS A 178 -27.09 0.92 16.51
N HIS A 179 -26.68 0.80 15.24
CA HIS A 179 -27.57 0.36 14.18
C HIS A 179 -28.02 -1.09 14.37
N ILE A 180 -27.11 -2.00 14.72
CA ILE A 180 -27.44 -3.41 14.96
C ILE A 180 -28.37 -3.54 16.17
N GLN A 181 -28.05 -2.87 17.28
CA GLN A 181 -28.92 -2.89 18.46
C GLN A 181 -30.33 -2.41 18.16
N LYS A 182 -30.48 -1.36 17.34
CA LYS A 182 -31.80 -0.86 16.96
C LYS A 182 -32.58 -1.86 16.09
N MET A 183 -31.89 -2.63 15.24
CA MET A 183 -32.53 -3.67 14.43
C MET A 183 -33.02 -4.84 15.30
N GLU A 184 -32.25 -5.24 16.31
CA GLU A 184 -32.60 -6.29 17.27
C GLU A 184 -33.87 -5.93 18.04
N SER A 185 -33.95 -4.70 18.60
CA SER A 185 -35.15 -4.24 19.30
C SER A 185 -36.41 -4.17 18.43
N ASN A 186 -36.26 -3.95 17.11
CA ASN A 186 -37.39 -3.93 16.19
C ASN A 186 -37.86 -5.34 15.78
N LEU A 187 -36.98 -6.34 15.86
CA LEU A 187 -37.29 -7.75 15.56
C LEU A 187 -38.03 -8.41 16.74
N GLU A 188 -37.69 -8.06 17.97
CA GLU A 188 -38.41 -8.48 19.18
C GLU A 188 -39.87 -7.96 19.23
N GLU A 189 -40.20 -6.93 18.44
CA GLU A 189 -41.55 -6.32 18.39
C GLU A 189 -42.50 -7.01 17.36
N TRP A 190 -42.02 -7.98 16.58
CA TRP A 190 -42.82 -8.70 15.58
C TRP A 190 -43.45 -9.96 16.22
N ASP A 191 -44.78 -9.96 16.38
CA ASP A 191 -45.57 -11.02 17.05
C ASP A 191 -45.32 -12.43 16.48
N LEU A 192 -44.85 -13.33 17.33
CA LEU A 192 -44.48 -14.73 17.07
C LEU A 192 -45.68 -15.69 17.07
N ASP A 193 -46.80 -15.36 16.44
CA ASP A 193 -48.03 -16.18 16.55
C ASP A 193 -48.27 -17.18 15.40
N GLU A 194 -47.45 -17.22 14.35
CA GLU A 194 -47.59 -18.25 13.31
C GLU A 194 -46.25 -18.65 12.68
N THR A 195 -45.69 -19.81 13.08
CA THR A 195 -45.01 -20.86 12.26
C THR A 195 -43.90 -21.61 13.03
N GLU A 196 -44.11 -22.90 13.32
CA GLU A 196 -43.18 -23.79 14.04
C GLU A 196 -41.87 -24.11 13.26
N ASP A 197 -41.79 -23.80 11.96
CA ASP A 197 -40.58 -24.02 11.12
C ASP A 197 -39.65 -22.78 11.03
N VAL A 198 -40.01 -21.66 11.66
CA VAL A 198 -39.24 -20.39 11.64
C VAL A 198 -38.33 -20.24 12.85
N GLU A 199 -38.61 -20.92 13.97
CA GLU A 199 -37.83 -20.84 15.21
C GLU A 199 -36.37 -21.31 15.05
N GLU A 200 -36.11 -22.37 14.29
CA GLU A 200 -34.74 -22.90 14.08
C GLU A 200 -33.89 -21.99 13.16
N PHE A 201 -34.54 -21.28 12.21
CA PHE A 201 -33.87 -20.31 11.34
C PHE A 201 -33.64 -18.95 12.04
N VAL A 202 -34.61 -18.50 12.84
CA VAL A 202 -34.52 -17.26 13.63
C VAL A 202 -33.50 -17.40 14.76
N SER A 203 -33.48 -18.53 15.48
CA SER A 203 -32.47 -18.77 16.52
C SER A 203 -31.03 -18.78 15.97
N GLY A 204 -30.81 -19.38 14.79
CA GLY A 204 -29.51 -19.35 14.11
C GLY A 204 -29.09 -17.95 13.63
N LEU A 205 -30.05 -17.10 13.26
CA LEU A 205 -29.81 -15.69 12.94
C LEU A 205 -29.45 -14.88 14.21
N ASP A 206 -30.17 -15.08 15.31
CA ASP A 206 -29.92 -14.43 16.59
C ASP A 206 -28.53 -14.79 17.16
N GLU A 207 -28.14 -16.05 17.13
CA GLU A 207 -26.79 -16.45 17.56
C GLU A 207 -25.69 -15.78 16.72
N SER A 208 -25.89 -15.68 15.40
CA SER A 208 -24.92 -15.06 14.49
C SER A 208 -24.79 -13.54 14.70
N VAL A 209 -25.91 -12.86 14.96
CA VAL A 209 -25.97 -11.42 15.26
C VAL A 209 -25.37 -11.14 16.63
N GLN A 210 -25.67 -11.99 17.63
CA GLN A 210 -25.13 -11.87 18.97
C GLN A 210 -23.60 -12.10 19.00
N LEU A 211 -23.09 -13.02 18.18
CA LEU A 211 -21.66 -13.21 17.95
C LEU A 211 -21.02 -11.96 17.30
N ASP A 212 -21.66 -11.33 16.31
CA ASP A 212 -21.17 -10.07 15.71
C ASP A 212 -21.14 -8.93 16.75
N LEU A 213 -22.19 -8.79 17.56
CA LEU A 213 -22.28 -7.78 18.63
C LEU A 213 -21.21 -7.96 19.71
N GLN A 214 -20.97 -9.19 20.17
CA GLN A 214 -19.92 -9.47 21.13
C GLN A 214 -18.54 -9.15 20.56
N SER A 215 -18.29 -9.50 19.30
CA SER A 215 -17.01 -9.19 18.63
C SER A 215 -16.79 -7.68 18.52
N LEU A 216 -17.84 -6.95 18.16
CA LEU A 216 -17.84 -5.49 18.01
C LEU A 216 -17.58 -4.78 19.35
N LYS A 217 -18.21 -5.26 20.42
CA LYS A 217 -17.99 -4.75 21.78
C LYS A 217 -16.54 -4.97 22.24
N ARG A 218 -15.94 -6.13 21.94
CA ARG A 218 -14.53 -6.40 22.25
C ARG A 218 -13.59 -5.48 21.47
N GLU A 219 -13.88 -5.21 20.20
CA GLU A 219 -13.09 -4.29 19.39
C GLU A 219 -13.17 -2.85 19.95
N LEU A 220 -14.38 -2.38 20.29
CA LEU A 220 -14.60 -1.07 20.89
C LEU A 220 -13.86 -0.88 22.22
N LEU A 221 -13.85 -1.90 23.10
CA LEU A 221 -13.07 -1.88 24.33
C LEU A 221 -11.57 -1.78 24.06
N SER A 222 -11.07 -2.53 23.07
CA SER A 222 -9.66 -2.45 22.65
C SER A 222 -9.32 -1.04 22.17
N LEU A 223 -10.15 -0.46 21.30
CA LEU A 223 -9.96 0.89 20.77
C LEU A 223 -9.98 1.96 21.88
N ASN A 224 -10.86 1.83 22.87
CA ASN A 224 -10.88 2.73 24.03
C ASN A 224 -9.57 2.68 24.81
N ARG A 225 -9.06 1.48 25.10
CA ARG A 225 -7.78 1.32 25.80
C ARG A 225 -6.63 1.94 25.00
N LEU A 226 -6.57 1.71 23.69
CA LEU A 226 -5.52 2.28 22.84
C LEU A 226 -5.58 3.81 22.81
N ILE A 227 -6.78 4.40 22.69
CA ILE A 227 -6.95 5.85 22.69
C ILE A 227 -6.53 6.46 24.04
N LEU A 228 -6.76 5.75 25.15
CA LEU A 228 -6.31 6.19 26.47
C LEU A 228 -4.79 6.11 26.62
N LEU A 229 -4.17 5.02 26.17
CA LEU A 229 -2.71 4.83 26.25
C LEU A 229 -1.92 5.82 25.39
N GLY A 230 -2.47 6.25 24.26
CA GLY A 230 -1.77 7.18 23.37
C GLY A 230 -1.88 8.65 23.77
N LYS A 231 -2.76 9.02 24.71
CA LYS A 231 -2.92 10.38 25.22
C LYS A 231 -1.84 10.73 26.24
#